data_AF-A0A7X6Z0H5-F1
#
_entry.id   AF-A0A7X6Z0H5-F1
#
_cell.length_a   1.000
_cell.length_b   1.000
_cell.length_c   1.000
_cell.angle_alpha   90.00
_cell.angle_beta   90.00
_cell.angle_gamma   90.00
#
_symmetry.space_group_name_H-M   'P 1'
#
loop_
_entity.id
_entity.type
_entity.pdbx_description
1 polymer ?
#
loop_
_entity_poly.entity_id
_entity_poly.type
_entity_poly.pdbx_seq_one_letter_code
_entity_poly.pdbx_strand_id
1 'polypeptide(L)'
;MMKWIKKISPLLLILVVLTGCQPKVESKDQYRNEFFEYFDTVTIVIGYTDSQEQFNTYFDEIKSEFKTYHELYDIYNNYDGVNNVKTINDQAGIAPVKVDDKIIDMILFSKEWYEKTNGKANIAMGSVLNLWHETRDAGKDDPDNAALPLIEDLEEANKHTNLDDVIINMEEKTVFLKDPDMLLDVGAVAKGYATEMITDYMKEEGFESFIISAGGNVKSIGKPLDGVREKWGVGIQNPDTSFFVNMDSLDTVFGNDISVVTS
;
A
#
# COMPACT_ATOMS: atom_id res chain seq x y z
N MET A 1 77.77 47.01 -2.40
CA MET A 1 77.77 45.87 -1.47
C MET A 1 76.44 45.13 -1.63
N MET A 2 76.51 43.83 -1.92
CA MET A 2 75.48 42.79 -2.11
C MET A 2 74.15 43.00 -1.31
N LYS A 3 72.94 42.68 -1.81
CA LYS A 3 72.30 41.33 -1.85
C LYS A 3 70.94 41.41 -2.60
N TRP A 4 70.73 40.62 -3.66
CA TRP A 4 69.90 39.39 -3.69
C TRP A 4 68.46 39.54 -3.20
N ILE A 5 67.52 39.84 -4.12
CA ILE A 5 66.09 39.52 -3.96
C ILE A 5 65.75 38.43 -4.98
N LYS A 6 65.32 37.29 -4.44
CA LYS A 6 65.05 36.04 -5.13
C LYS A 6 63.91 36.23 -6.14
N LYS A 7 64.12 35.79 -7.39
CA LYS A 7 63.04 35.58 -8.36
C LYS A 7 62.17 34.43 -7.87
N ILE A 8 61.04 34.75 -7.24
CA ILE A 8 59.97 33.77 -6.98
C ILE A 8 59.30 33.52 -8.33
N SER A 9 59.47 32.29 -8.81
CA SER A 9 58.89 31.80 -10.06
C SER A 9 57.35 31.93 -10.03
N PRO A 10 56.69 32.45 -11.08
CA PRO A 10 55.24 32.53 -11.14
C PRO A 10 54.57 31.16 -11.36
N LEU A 11 55.35 30.07 -11.39
CA LEU A 11 54.85 28.72 -11.69
C LEU A 11 54.04 28.07 -10.56
N LEU A 12 54.03 28.65 -9.35
CA LEU A 12 53.33 28.05 -8.20
C LEU A 12 51.86 28.48 -8.06
N LEU A 13 51.38 29.43 -8.87
CA LEU A 13 50.00 29.94 -8.76
C LEU A 13 48.99 29.26 -9.70
N ILE A 14 49.43 28.28 -10.52
CA ILE A 14 48.58 27.62 -11.52
C ILE A 14 48.08 26.24 -11.06
N LEU A 15 48.56 25.72 -9.92
CA LEU A 15 48.20 24.36 -9.47
C LEU A 15 46.94 24.25 -8.60
N VAL A 16 46.23 25.34 -8.29
CA VAL A 16 45.07 25.33 -7.35
C VAL A 16 43.72 25.37 -8.07
N VAL A 17 43.67 25.37 -9.41
CA VAL A 17 42.39 25.47 -10.16
C VAL A 17 41.81 24.10 -10.60
N LEU A 18 42.38 22.97 -10.14
CA LEU A 18 41.98 21.63 -10.62
C LEU A 18 41.20 20.77 -9.62
N THR A 19 40.70 21.33 -8.51
CA THR A 19 39.81 20.59 -7.58
C THR A 19 38.42 21.19 -7.59
N GLY A 20 37.61 20.84 -8.60
CA GLY A 20 36.25 21.38 -8.71
C GLY A 20 35.24 20.57 -9.52
N CYS A 21 35.60 19.40 -10.04
CA CYS A 21 34.59 18.46 -10.57
C CYS A 21 34.13 17.55 -9.43
N GLN A 22 33.24 18.05 -8.58
CA GLN A 22 32.31 17.13 -7.92
C GLN A 22 31.36 16.59 -8.99
N PRO A 23 31.10 15.27 -9.05
CA PRO A 23 30.06 14.76 -9.93
C PRO A 23 28.77 15.50 -9.59
N LYS A 24 28.20 16.17 -10.59
CA LYS A 24 26.91 16.83 -10.47
C LYS A 24 25.92 15.70 -10.20
N VAL A 25 25.41 15.60 -8.96
CA VAL A 25 24.33 14.68 -8.65
C VAL A 25 23.20 15.05 -9.60
N GLU A 26 22.78 14.09 -10.43
CA GLU A 26 21.72 14.29 -11.41
C GLU A 26 20.40 14.40 -10.63
N SER A 27 20.09 15.62 -10.20
CA SER A 27 18.86 15.92 -9.47
C SER A 27 17.70 15.93 -10.47
N LYS A 28 16.62 15.21 -10.13
CA LYS A 28 15.36 15.23 -10.88
C LYS A 28 14.36 16.14 -10.19
N ASP A 29 13.35 16.59 -10.93
CA ASP A 29 12.27 17.38 -10.37
C ASP A 29 11.29 16.49 -9.60
N GLN A 30 10.76 17.00 -8.48
CA GLN A 30 9.74 16.31 -7.70
C GLN A 30 8.35 16.69 -8.22
N TYR A 31 7.53 15.66 -8.43
CA TYR A 31 6.12 15.81 -8.78
C TYR A 31 5.24 15.08 -7.77
N ARG A 32 4.00 15.54 -7.62
CA ARG A 32 3.00 15.00 -6.71
C ARG A 32 1.63 15.06 -7.36
N ASN A 33 0.84 14.01 -7.17
CA ASN A 33 -0.58 14.01 -7.47
C ASN A 33 -1.32 13.04 -6.54
N GLU A 34 -2.64 13.11 -6.50
CA GLU A 34 -3.49 12.32 -5.61
C GLU A 34 -4.84 11.97 -6.23
N PHE A 35 -5.47 10.90 -5.73
CA PHE A 35 -6.79 10.44 -6.12
C PHE A 35 -7.51 9.80 -4.91
N PHE A 36 -8.84 9.70 -4.94
CA PHE A 36 -9.68 9.19 -3.83
C PHE A 36 -10.62 8.05 -4.23
N GLU A 37 -10.66 7.70 -5.51
CA GLU A 37 -11.68 6.83 -6.10
C GLU A 37 -11.62 5.36 -5.64
N TYR A 38 -10.53 4.92 -5.01
CA TYR A 38 -10.27 3.52 -4.70
C TYR A 38 -9.96 3.32 -3.22
N PHE A 39 -10.45 2.21 -2.67
CA PHE A 39 -10.15 1.76 -1.30
C PHE A 39 -10.55 2.74 -0.18
N ASP A 40 -11.53 3.61 -0.43
CA ASP A 40 -12.09 4.60 0.50
C ASP A 40 -11.03 5.47 1.18
N THR A 41 -9.97 5.81 0.45
CA THR A 41 -8.85 6.56 1.00
C THR A 41 -8.20 7.46 -0.04
N VAL A 42 -7.54 8.52 0.44
CA VAL A 42 -6.71 9.34 -0.43
C VAL A 42 -5.42 8.59 -0.69
N THR A 43 -5.12 8.37 -1.97
CA THR A 43 -3.83 7.87 -2.42
C THR A 43 -2.99 9.02 -2.94
N ILE A 44 -1.82 9.21 -2.35
CA ILE A 44 -0.86 10.24 -2.73
C ILE A 44 0.35 9.54 -3.36
N VAL A 45 0.74 10.02 -4.54
CA VAL A 45 1.96 9.59 -5.23
C VAL A 45 2.90 10.79 -5.29
N ILE A 46 4.12 10.60 -4.83
CA ILE A 46 5.21 11.58 -4.96
C ILE A 46 6.37 10.87 -5.65
N GLY A 47 6.92 11.47 -6.70
CA GLY A 47 8.04 10.86 -7.41
C GLY A 47 8.95 11.86 -8.09
N TYR A 48 10.11 11.34 -8.51
CA TYR A 48 11.17 12.10 -9.15
C TYR A 48 11.32 11.64 -10.59
N THR A 49 11.10 12.55 -11.55
CA THR A 49 11.13 12.25 -12.99
C THR A 49 11.78 13.40 -13.77
N ASP A 50 12.09 13.16 -15.04
CA ASP A 50 12.76 14.16 -15.89
C ASP A 50 11.77 15.22 -16.41
N SER A 51 10.47 14.91 -16.37
CA SER A 51 9.38 15.84 -16.71
C SER A 51 8.08 15.50 -15.98
N GLN A 52 7.17 16.48 -15.92
CA GLN A 52 5.79 16.30 -15.44
C GLN A 52 5.02 15.29 -16.31
N GLU A 53 5.28 15.25 -17.61
CA GLU A 53 4.63 14.33 -18.55
C GLU A 53 4.98 12.88 -18.21
N GLN A 54 6.26 12.59 -17.95
CA GLN A 54 6.70 11.26 -17.51
C GLN A 54 6.06 10.87 -16.17
N PHE A 55 6.02 11.79 -15.20
CA PHE A 55 5.32 11.55 -13.93
C PHE A 55 3.84 11.22 -14.13
N ASN A 56 3.15 11.97 -14.99
CA ASN A 56 1.73 11.74 -15.26
C ASN A 56 1.49 10.36 -15.89
N THR A 57 2.36 9.89 -16.78
CA THR A 57 2.29 8.52 -17.31
C THR A 57 2.35 7.48 -16.20
N TYR A 58 3.32 7.59 -15.27
CA TYR A 58 3.40 6.67 -14.14
C TYR A 58 2.21 6.81 -13.19
N PHE A 59 1.73 8.02 -12.94
CA PHE A 59 0.59 8.26 -12.07
C PHE A 59 -0.70 7.65 -12.62
N ASP A 60 -0.96 7.80 -13.93
CA ASP A 60 -2.14 7.24 -14.58
C ASP A 60 -2.11 5.70 -14.55
N GLU A 61 -0.93 5.10 -14.75
CA GLU A 61 -0.72 3.64 -14.63
C GLU A 61 -0.95 3.16 -13.18
N ILE A 62 -0.39 3.84 -12.19
CA ILE A 62 -0.63 3.56 -10.77
C ILE A 62 -2.13 3.60 -10.45
N LYS A 63 -2.81 4.66 -10.91
CA LYS A 63 -4.25 4.82 -10.70
C LYS A 63 -5.05 3.69 -11.36
N SER A 64 -4.67 3.27 -12.57
CA SER A 64 -5.26 2.13 -13.27
C SER A 64 -5.08 0.82 -12.49
N GLU A 65 -3.88 0.53 -11.98
CA GLU A 65 -3.67 -0.68 -11.18
C GLU A 65 -4.42 -0.66 -9.85
N PHE A 66 -4.51 0.50 -9.19
CA PHE A 66 -5.34 0.64 -7.98
C PHE A 66 -6.82 0.36 -8.27
N LYS A 67 -7.34 0.76 -9.43
CA LYS A 67 -8.69 0.39 -9.87
C LYS A 67 -8.84 -1.13 -9.95
N THR A 68 -7.91 -1.80 -10.63
CA THR A 68 -7.92 -3.26 -10.80
C THR A 68 -7.95 -3.99 -9.46
N TYR A 69 -7.04 -3.64 -8.55
CA TYR A 69 -7.00 -4.26 -7.22
C TYR A 69 -8.25 -3.93 -6.39
N HIS A 70 -8.77 -2.70 -6.48
CA HIS A 70 -10.00 -2.32 -5.79
C HIS A 70 -11.19 -3.17 -6.23
N GLU A 71 -11.40 -3.32 -7.53
CA GLU A 71 -12.51 -4.11 -8.07
C GLU A 71 -12.39 -5.60 -7.71
N LEU A 72 -11.17 -6.15 -7.76
CA LEU A 72 -10.89 -7.54 -7.41
C LEU A 72 -11.06 -7.83 -5.90
N TYR A 73 -10.73 -6.88 -5.04
CA TYR A 73 -10.74 -7.06 -3.58
C TYR A 73 -12.02 -6.56 -2.90
N ASP A 74 -12.95 -5.95 -3.64
CA ASP A 74 -14.22 -5.52 -3.08
C ASP A 74 -15.06 -6.71 -2.60
N ILE A 75 -15.60 -6.56 -1.38
CA ILE A 75 -16.50 -7.50 -0.73
C ILE A 75 -17.97 -7.05 -0.80
N TYR A 76 -18.24 -5.85 -1.30
CA TYR A 76 -19.56 -5.21 -1.27
C TYR A 76 -20.21 -5.13 -2.65
N ASN A 77 -19.46 -4.81 -3.70
CA ASN A 77 -20.00 -4.63 -5.06
C ASN A 77 -19.50 -5.71 -6.03
N ASN A 78 -20.30 -5.98 -7.06
CA ASN A 78 -19.89 -6.76 -8.23
C ASN A 78 -19.58 -5.81 -9.39
N TYR A 79 -18.69 -6.22 -10.28
CA TYR A 79 -18.30 -5.45 -11.47
C TYR A 79 -18.42 -6.31 -12.72
N ASP A 80 -18.85 -5.71 -13.83
CA ASP A 80 -19.07 -6.42 -15.09
C ASP A 80 -17.78 -7.11 -15.55
N GLY A 81 -17.84 -8.43 -15.68
CA GLY A 81 -16.71 -9.25 -16.14
C GLY A 81 -15.64 -9.55 -15.07
N VAL A 82 -15.87 -9.17 -13.81
CA VAL A 82 -14.92 -9.41 -12.70
C VAL A 82 -15.51 -10.38 -11.70
N ASN A 83 -14.82 -11.50 -11.46
CA ASN A 83 -15.09 -12.36 -10.31
C ASN A 83 -14.17 -11.94 -9.17
N ASN A 84 -14.72 -11.16 -8.24
CA ASN A 84 -13.99 -10.58 -7.11
C ASN A 84 -14.27 -11.32 -5.80
N VAL A 85 -13.74 -10.81 -4.68
CA VAL A 85 -13.96 -11.41 -3.34
C VAL A 85 -15.44 -11.50 -3.00
N LYS A 86 -16.26 -10.50 -3.35
CA LYS A 86 -17.72 -10.61 -3.19
C LYS A 86 -18.29 -11.82 -3.94
N THR A 87 -17.88 -12.04 -5.20
CA THR A 87 -18.34 -13.21 -5.98
C THR A 87 -17.97 -14.53 -5.29
N ILE A 88 -16.78 -14.60 -4.68
CA ILE A 88 -16.35 -15.77 -3.89
C ILE A 88 -17.28 -15.98 -2.69
N ASN A 89 -17.57 -14.91 -1.94
CA ASN A 89 -18.47 -14.93 -0.80
C ASN A 89 -19.90 -15.36 -1.19
N ASP A 90 -20.43 -14.83 -2.28
CA ASP A 90 -21.76 -15.18 -2.81
C ASP A 90 -21.85 -16.67 -3.26
N GLN A 91 -20.73 -17.36 -3.41
CA GLN A 91 -20.64 -18.77 -3.82
C GLN A 91 -20.15 -19.71 -2.71
N ALA A 92 -20.09 -19.23 -1.46
CA ALA A 92 -19.69 -20.03 -0.31
C ALA A 92 -20.54 -21.31 -0.21
N GLY A 93 -19.88 -22.47 -0.09
CA GLY A 93 -20.53 -23.79 -0.04
C GLY A 93 -21.26 -24.24 -1.31
N ILE A 94 -21.29 -23.41 -2.38
CA ILE A 94 -22.04 -23.70 -3.61
C ILE A 94 -21.13 -24.24 -4.70
N ALA A 95 -20.14 -23.45 -5.15
CA ALA A 95 -19.27 -23.83 -6.26
C ALA A 95 -17.92 -23.07 -6.22
N PRO A 96 -16.84 -23.65 -6.78
CA PRO A 96 -15.60 -22.91 -7.00
C PRO A 96 -15.79 -21.75 -7.97
N VAL A 97 -15.19 -20.61 -7.65
CA VAL A 97 -15.19 -19.40 -8.48
C VAL A 97 -13.85 -19.26 -9.19
N LYS A 98 -13.88 -19.11 -10.52
CA LYS A 98 -12.67 -18.78 -11.29
C LYS A 98 -12.30 -17.32 -11.06
N VAL A 99 -11.06 -17.04 -10.67
CA VAL A 99 -10.61 -15.72 -10.22
C VAL A 99 -9.33 -15.29 -10.93
N ASP A 100 -8.97 -14.01 -10.77
CA ASP A 100 -7.68 -13.47 -11.19
C ASP A 100 -6.54 -14.00 -10.29
N ASP A 101 -5.33 -14.12 -10.83
CA ASP A 101 -4.14 -14.55 -10.09
C ASP A 101 -3.84 -13.61 -8.92
N LYS A 102 -4.11 -12.30 -9.07
CA LYS A 102 -3.94 -11.30 -8.00
C LYS A 102 -4.73 -11.67 -6.73
N ILE A 103 -5.93 -12.25 -6.86
CA ILE A 103 -6.71 -12.74 -5.71
C ILE A 103 -6.05 -13.98 -5.11
N ILE A 104 -5.62 -14.92 -5.94
CA ILE A 104 -4.96 -16.16 -5.48
C ILE A 104 -3.70 -15.81 -4.69
N ASP A 105 -2.85 -14.93 -5.21
CA ASP A 105 -1.59 -14.53 -4.58
C ASP A 105 -1.85 -13.82 -3.24
N MET A 106 -2.88 -12.97 -3.16
CA MET A 106 -3.30 -12.34 -1.90
C MET A 106 -3.82 -13.35 -0.87
N ILE A 107 -4.59 -14.37 -1.30
CA ILE A 107 -5.07 -15.43 -0.38
C ILE A 107 -3.89 -16.28 0.10
N LEU A 108 -2.96 -16.64 -0.79
CA LEU A 108 -1.76 -17.39 -0.42
C LEU A 108 -0.90 -16.62 0.59
N PHE A 109 -0.67 -15.32 0.36
CA PHE A 109 -0.02 -14.44 1.32
C PHE A 109 -0.76 -14.40 2.67
N SER A 110 -2.09 -14.31 2.63
CA SER A 110 -2.92 -14.28 3.84
C SER A 110 -2.84 -15.59 4.62
N LYS A 111 -2.80 -16.75 3.93
CA LYS A 111 -2.60 -18.06 4.56
C LYS A 111 -1.24 -18.19 5.23
N GLU A 112 -0.18 -17.72 4.58
CA GLU A 112 1.16 -17.68 5.19
C GLU A 112 1.16 -16.88 6.50
N TRP A 113 0.53 -15.70 6.51
CA TRP A 113 0.47 -14.87 7.72
C TRP A 113 -0.51 -15.39 8.76
N TYR A 114 -1.59 -16.06 8.36
CA TYR A 114 -2.47 -16.79 9.26
C TYR A 114 -1.68 -17.82 10.06
N GLU A 115 -0.85 -18.63 9.40
CA GLU A 115 0.03 -19.59 10.07
C GLU A 115 1.06 -18.89 10.97
N LYS A 116 1.80 -17.90 10.44
CA LYS A 116 2.85 -17.18 11.18
C LYS A 116 2.34 -16.45 12.43
N THR A 117 1.07 -16.06 12.44
CA THR A 117 0.45 -15.34 13.55
C THR A 117 -0.39 -16.23 14.46
N ASN A 118 -0.39 -17.56 14.24
CA ASN A 118 -1.25 -18.51 14.93
C ASN A 118 -2.74 -18.12 14.85
N GLY A 119 -3.18 -17.77 13.64
CA GLY A 119 -4.57 -17.45 13.31
C GLY A 119 -5.03 -16.04 13.63
N LYS A 120 -4.15 -15.15 14.11
CA LYS A 120 -4.55 -13.77 14.48
C LYS A 120 -4.79 -12.87 13.27
N ALA A 121 -4.01 -13.03 12.20
CA ALA A 121 -4.27 -12.39 10.92
C ALA A 121 -5.11 -13.34 10.07
N ASN A 122 -6.41 -13.08 9.96
CA ASN A 122 -7.35 -14.02 9.36
C ASN A 122 -8.37 -13.31 8.44
N ILE A 123 -8.26 -13.55 7.14
CA ILE A 123 -9.21 -13.01 6.16
C ILE A 123 -10.55 -13.75 6.14
N ALA A 124 -10.68 -14.91 6.78
CA ALA A 124 -11.95 -15.63 6.93
C ALA A 124 -12.81 -15.10 8.11
N MET A 125 -12.45 -13.95 8.69
CA MET A 125 -13.24 -13.31 9.75
C MET A 125 -14.52 -12.62 9.24
N GLY A 126 -14.83 -12.70 7.95
CA GLY A 126 -15.91 -11.94 7.32
C GLY A 126 -17.28 -12.21 7.93
N SER A 127 -17.60 -13.45 8.34
CA SER A 127 -18.89 -13.77 8.95
C SER A 127 -19.08 -13.03 10.28
N VAL A 128 -18.01 -12.88 11.06
CA VAL A 128 -18.00 -12.10 12.32
C VAL A 128 -18.03 -10.61 12.03
N LEU A 129 -17.19 -10.14 11.08
CA LEU A 129 -17.08 -8.73 10.74
C LEU A 129 -18.35 -8.18 10.08
N ASN A 130 -19.10 -9.00 9.35
CA ASN A 130 -20.37 -8.60 8.75
C ASN A 130 -21.37 -8.13 9.82
N LEU A 131 -21.48 -8.85 10.95
CA LEU A 131 -22.34 -8.42 12.08
C LEU A 131 -21.91 -7.05 12.64
N TRP A 132 -20.60 -6.81 12.74
CA TRP A 132 -20.06 -5.52 13.13
C TRP A 132 -20.32 -4.42 12.09
N HIS A 133 -20.26 -4.74 10.80
CA HIS A 133 -20.58 -3.81 9.72
C HIS A 133 -22.05 -3.40 9.74
N GLU A 134 -22.96 -4.36 9.87
CA GLU A 134 -24.40 -4.13 9.95
C GLU A 134 -24.77 -3.22 11.13
N THR A 135 -24.25 -3.52 12.32
CA THR A 135 -24.51 -2.72 13.52
C THR A 135 -23.87 -1.35 13.48
N ARG A 136 -22.65 -1.23 12.91
CA ARG A 136 -21.98 0.05 12.66
C ARG A 136 -22.82 0.93 11.72
N ASP A 137 -23.29 0.37 10.61
CA ASP A 137 -23.98 1.16 9.60
C ASP A 137 -25.40 1.53 10.06
N ALA A 138 -26.11 0.62 10.74
CA ALA A 138 -27.36 0.94 11.43
C ALA A 138 -27.18 2.05 12.48
N GLY A 139 -26.09 2.01 13.27
CA GLY A 139 -25.79 3.04 14.26
C GLY A 139 -25.36 4.39 13.67
N LYS A 140 -24.82 4.43 12.44
CA LYS A 140 -24.59 5.70 11.73
C LYS A 140 -25.90 6.33 11.26
N ASP A 141 -26.82 5.50 10.78
CA ASP A 141 -28.12 5.93 10.28
C ASP A 141 -29.09 6.32 11.41
N ASP A 142 -29.01 5.64 12.56
CA ASP A 142 -29.80 5.91 13.77
C ASP A 142 -28.93 5.86 15.05
N PRO A 143 -28.18 6.95 15.33
CA PRO A 143 -27.25 6.98 16.46
C PRO A 143 -27.89 6.80 17.84
N ASP A 144 -29.14 7.22 18.02
CA ASP A 144 -29.85 7.10 19.29
C ASP A 144 -30.22 5.65 19.62
N ASN A 145 -30.28 4.77 18.60
CA ASN A 145 -30.57 3.35 18.73
C ASN A 145 -29.38 2.44 18.36
N ALA A 146 -28.16 2.99 18.32
CA ALA A 146 -26.95 2.23 18.04
C ALA A 146 -26.79 1.08 19.06
N ALA A 147 -26.54 -0.13 18.56
CA ALA A 147 -26.38 -1.33 19.36
C ALA A 147 -25.15 -2.13 18.94
N LEU A 148 -24.64 -2.97 19.84
CA LEU A 148 -23.59 -3.94 19.52
C LEU A 148 -24.22 -5.25 19.02
N PRO A 149 -23.50 -6.05 18.22
CA PRO A 149 -23.93 -7.41 17.90
C PRO A 149 -24.14 -8.24 19.17
N LEU A 150 -25.09 -9.17 19.13
CA LEU A 150 -25.30 -10.09 20.24
C LEU A 150 -24.11 -11.06 20.34
N ILE A 151 -23.71 -11.38 21.56
CA ILE A 151 -22.58 -12.30 21.78
C ILE A 151 -22.85 -13.71 21.22
N GLU A 152 -24.10 -14.16 21.30
CA GLU A 152 -24.52 -15.47 20.76
C GLU A 152 -24.37 -15.52 19.23
N ASP A 153 -24.72 -14.44 18.53
CA ASP A 153 -24.55 -14.34 17.07
C ASP A 153 -23.06 -14.29 16.69
N LEU A 154 -22.23 -13.57 17.47
CA LEU A 154 -20.79 -13.54 17.28
C LEU A 154 -20.14 -14.91 17.51
N GLU A 155 -20.58 -15.66 18.53
CA GLU A 155 -20.11 -17.02 18.81
C GLU A 155 -20.50 -18.01 17.70
N GLU A 156 -21.70 -17.87 17.13
CA GLU A 156 -22.12 -18.66 15.96
C GLU A 156 -21.27 -18.31 14.74
N ALA A 157 -21.19 -17.03 14.38
CA ALA A 157 -20.41 -16.54 13.25
C ALA A 157 -18.93 -16.96 13.33
N ASN A 158 -18.36 -16.99 14.55
CA ASN A 158 -16.98 -17.38 14.78
C ASN A 158 -16.67 -18.84 14.39
N LYS A 159 -17.67 -19.71 14.30
CA LYS A 159 -17.50 -21.09 13.83
C LYS A 159 -17.13 -21.18 12.35
N HIS A 160 -17.38 -20.12 11.58
CA HIS A 160 -17.20 -20.06 10.13
C HIS A 160 -15.90 -19.33 9.72
N THR A 161 -14.93 -19.25 10.62
CA THR A 161 -13.71 -18.42 10.44
C THR A 161 -12.43 -19.24 10.19
N ASN A 162 -12.56 -20.53 9.89
CA ASN A 162 -11.41 -21.40 9.67
C ASN A 162 -10.80 -21.19 8.27
N LEU A 163 -9.66 -20.50 8.17
CA LEU A 163 -9.04 -20.18 6.87
C LEU A 163 -8.62 -21.42 6.05
N ASP A 164 -8.44 -22.57 6.70
CA ASP A 164 -8.14 -23.84 6.02
C ASP A 164 -9.30 -24.33 5.13
N ASP A 165 -10.53 -23.87 5.38
CA ASP A 165 -11.69 -24.17 4.55
C ASP A 165 -11.76 -23.32 3.26
N VAL A 166 -10.80 -22.43 3.02
CA VAL A 166 -10.58 -21.77 1.73
C VAL A 166 -9.72 -22.66 0.83
N ILE A 167 -10.30 -23.24 -0.21
CA ILE A 167 -9.62 -24.17 -1.11
C ILE A 167 -9.22 -23.47 -2.40
N ILE A 168 -7.94 -23.55 -2.77
CA ILE A 168 -7.40 -22.98 -4.01
C ILE A 168 -7.03 -24.12 -4.95
N ASN A 169 -7.47 -24.04 -6.19
CA ASN A 169 -6.96 -24.85 -7.29
C ASN A 169 -6.13 -23.96 -8.22
N MET A 170 -4.80 -24.16 -8.20
CA MET A 170 -3.85 -23.37 -8.99
C MET A 170 -3.94 -23.62 -10.50
N GLU A 171 -4.30 -24.83 -10.91
CA GLU A 171 -4.37 -25.20 -12.33
C GLU A 171 -5.61 -24.58 -12.99
N GLU A 172 -6.76 -24.69 -12.31
CA GLU A 172 -8.04 -24.15 -12.79
C GLU A 172 -8.23 -22.67 -12.46
N LYS A 173 -7.36 -22.10 -11.60
CA LYS A 173 -7.43 -20.75 -11.05
C LYS A 173 -8.76 -20.47 -10.35
N THR A 174 -9.14 -21.38 -9.44
CA THR A 174 -10.41 -21.27 -8.72
C THR A 174 -10.23 -21.21 -7.22
N VAL A 175 -11.10 -20.46 -6.55
CA VAL A 175 -11.24 -20.40 -5.09
C VAL A 175 -12.60 -20.96 -4.69
N PHE A 176 -12.64 -21.81 -3.67
CA PHE A 176 -13.87 -22.37 -3.13
C PHE A 176 -13.88 -22.25 -1.60
N LEU A 177 -14.95 -21.68 -1.04
CA LEU A 177 -15.18 -21.68 0.42
C LEU A 177 -15.99 -22.93 0.75
N LYS A 178 -15.40 -23.85 1.51
CA LYS A 178 -16.04 -25.13 1.84
C LYS A 178 -17.20 -24.98 2.82
N ASP A 179 -17.11 -24.02 3.73
CA ASP A 179 -18.18 -23.67 4.66
C ASP A 179 -19.18 -22.73 3.98
N PRO A 180 -20.49 -23.07 3.92
CA PRO A 180 -21.51 -22.24 3.28
C PRO A 180 -21.76 -20.89 3.97
N ASP A 181 -21.41 -20.76 5.25
CA ASP A 181 -21.66 -19.54 6.03
C ASP A 181 -20.36 -18.72 6.23
N MET A 182 -19.25 -19.13 5.61
CA MET A 182 -18.00 -18.37 5.60
C MET A 182 -18.08 -17.17 4.65
N LEU A 183 -17.57 -16.04 5.13
CA LEU A 183 -17.28 -14.87 4.31
C LEU A 183 -15.80 -14.48 4.45
N LEU A 184 -15.19 -14.11 3.33
CA LEU A 184 -13.89 -13.45 3.31
C LEU A 184 -14.06 -11.95 3.51
N ASP A 185 -13.26 -11.38 4.39
CA ASP A 185 -13.00 -9.96 4.53
C ASP A 185 -11.50 -9.71 4.44
N VAL A 186 -11.10 -8.97 3.41
CA VAL A 186 -9.70 -8.73 3.08
C VAL A 186 -9.23 -7.34 3.50
N GLY A 187 -10.03 -6.57 4.24
CA GLY A 187 -9.74 -5.17 4.58
C GLY A 187 -8.40 -4.97 5.31
N ALA A 188 -7.98 -5.95 6.10
CA ALA A 188 -6.72 -5.94 6.83
C ALA A 188 -5.46 -6.15 5.96
N VAL A 189 -5.62 -6.66 4.73
CA VAL A 189 -4.49 -6.99 3.83
C VAL A 189 -4.56 -6.28 2.48
N ALA A 190 -5.76 -6.08 1.93
CA ALA A 190 -6.01 -5.66 0.56
C ALA A 190 -5.24 -4.40 0.15
N LYS A 191 -5.34 -3.33 0.94
CA LYS A 191 -4.72 -2.02 0.61
C LYS A 191 -3.21 -2.07 0.67
N GLY A 192 -2.66 -2.67 1.72
CA GLY A 192 -1.21 -2.80 1.90
C GLY A 192 -0.59 -3.69 0.83
N TYR A 193 -1.24 -4.82 0.55
CA TYR A 193 -0.81 -5.75 -0.49
C TYR A 193 -0.87 -5.11 -1.88
N ALA A 194 -1.98 -4.44 -2.24
CA ALA A 194 -2.10 -3.72 -3.50
C ALA A 194 -1.01 -2.64 -3.63
N THR A 195 -0.76 -1.86 -2.58
CA THR A 195 0.29 -0.83 -2.56
C THR A 195 1.66 -1.45 -2.84
N GLU A 196 2.01 -2.55 -2.17
CA GLU A 196 3.28 -3.25 -2.36
C GLU A 196 3.43 -3.72 -3.82
N MET A 197 2.43 -4.47 -4.33
CA MET A 197 2.48 -5.02 -5.68
C MET A 197 2.55 -3.94 -6.77
N ILE A 198 1.81 -2.84 -6.59
CA ILE A 198 1.85 -1.70 -7.52
C ILE A 198 3.23 -1.05 -7.49
N THR A 199 3.82 -0.82 -6.32
CA THR A 199 5.16 -0.21 -6.25
C THR A 199 6.23 -1.09 -6.88
N ASP A 200 6.16 -2.41 -6.69
CA ASP A 200 7.11 -3.34 -7.29
C ASP A 200 6.95 -3.36 -8.82
N TYR A 201 5.72 -3.38 -9.33
CA TYR A 201 5.43 -3.25 -10.77
C TYR A 201 5.97 -1.92 -11.35
N MET A 202 5.70 -0.78 -10.70
CA MET A 202 6.17 0.51 -11.20
C MET A 202 7.70 0.63 -11.16
N LYS A 203 8.36 -0.03 -10.21
CA LYS A 203 9.82 -0.13 -10.18
C LYS A 203 10.35 -0.90 -11.39
N GLU A 204 9.68 -1.99 -11.78
CA GLU A 204 10.02 -2.76 -12.98
C GLU A 204 9.79 -1.95 -14.27
N GLU A 205 8.76 -1.10 -14.29
CA GLU A 205 8.48 -0.14 -15.38
C GLU A 205 9.45 1.07 -15.41
N GLY A 206 10.44 1.12 -14.50
CA GLY A 206 11.49 2.13 -14.49
C GLY A 206 11.17 3.41 -13.71
N PHE A 207 10.15 3.39 -12.84
CA PHE A 207 9.95 4.47 -11.87
C PHE A 207 10.93 4.30 -10.69
N GLU A 208 12.11 4.94 -10.77
CA GLU A 208 13.23 4.60 -9.88
C GLU A 208 13.19 5.24 -8.47
N SER A 209 12.45 6.34 -8.31
CA SER A 209 12.42 7.11 -7.06
C SER A 209 11.04 7.70 -6.81
N PHE A 210 10.24 7.00 -6.02
CA PHE A 210 8.88 7.43 -5.69
C PHE A 210 8.39 6.84 -4.38
N ILE A 211 7.28 7.38 -3.88
CA ILE A 211 6.59 6.93 -2.70
C ILE A 211 5.08 6.97 -2.97
N ILE A 212 4.39 5.89 -2.62
CA ILE A 212 2.94 5.79 -2.65
C ILE A 212 2.45 5.72 -1.20
N SER A 213 1.43 6.51 -0.88
CA SER A 213 0.73 6.51 0.40
C SER A 213 -0.77 6.31 0.13
N ALA A 214 -1.29 5.10 0.33
CA ALA A 214 -2.71 4.80 0.26
C ALA A 214 -3.31 4.78 1.68
N GLY A 215 -3.74 5.95 2.16
CA GLY A 215 -4.04 6.16 3.57
C GLY A 215 -2.82 5.87 4.45
N GLY A 216 -2.96 4.96 5.41
CA GLY A 216 -1.87 4.52 6.30
C GLY A 216 -0.94 3.44 5.71
N ASN A 217 -1.05 3.10 4.42
CA ASN A 217 -0.17 2.13 3.75
C ASN A 217 0.83 2.87 2.89
N VAL A 218 2.09 2.93 3.34
CA VAL A 218 3.13 3.71 2.68
C VAL A 218 4.24 2.80 2.21
N LYS A 219 4.63 2.93 0.93
CA LYS A 219 5.79 2.23 0.37
C LYS A 219 6.63 3.16 -0.47
N SER A 220 7.93 3.22 -0.17
CA SER A 220 8.91 3.99 -0.93
C SER A 220 9.80 3.07 -1.77
N ILE A 221 10.24 3.56 -2.92
CA ILE A 221 11.18 2.92 -3.82
C ILE A 221 12.34 3.89 -4.08
N GLY A 222 13.57 3.37 -4.04
CA GLY A 222 14.78 4.14 -4.23
C GLY A 222 14.95 5.26 -3.18
N LYS A 223 15.87 6.19 -3.44
CA LYS A 223 16.09 7.38 -2.62
C LYS A 223 15.58 8.64 -3.33
N PRO A 224 15.20 9.70 -2.59
CA PRO A 224 14.87 10.98 -3.21
C PRO A 224 16.00 11.48 -4.12
N LEU A 225 15.65 11.98 -5.31
CA LEU A 225 16.60 12.50 -6.30
C LEU A 225 16.65 14.04 -6.30
N ASP A 226 16.51 14.68 -5.14
CA ASP A 226 16.61 16.13 -4.97
C ASP A 226 18.05 16.65 -4.76
N GLY A 227 19.02 15.73 -4.71
CA GLY A 227 20.44 16.06 -4.47
C GLY A 227 20.78 16.42 -3.02
N VAL A 228 19.84 16.29 -2.08
CA VAL A 228 20.01 16.66 -0.67
C VAL A 228 19.68 15.50 0.27
N ARG A 229 18.55 14.83 0.07
CA ARG A 229 18.07 13.77 0.96
C ARG A 229 18.57 12.41 0.51
N GLU A 230 19.07 11.63 1.47
CA GLU A 230 19.49 10.25 1.23
C GLU A 230 18.41 9.22 1.56
N LYS A 231 17.33 9.63 2.24
CA LYS A 231 16.23 8.77 2.67
C LYS A 231 14.88 9.44 2.53
N TRP A 232 13.84 8.66 2.23
CA TRP A 232 12.46 9.09 2.44
C TRP A 232 12.16 9.19 3.94
N GLY A 233 11.33 10.16 4.32
CA GLY A 233 10.79 10.28 5.66
C GLY A 233 9.30 9.96 5.63
N VAL A 234 8.87 8.97 6.41
CA VAL A 234 7.47 8.58 6.57
C VAL A 234 7.04 8.94 7.99
N GLY A 235 6.09 9.87 8.10
CA GLY A 235 5.56 10.30 9.39
C GLY A 235 4.71 9.20 10.04
N ILE A 236 4.89 9.00 11.33
CA ILE A 236 4.02 8.17 12.17
C ILE A 236 3.02 9.10 12.83
N GLN A 237 1.73 8.91 12.56
CA GLN A 237 0.69 9.79 13.08
C GLN A 237 0.49 9.60 14.59
N ASN A 238 0.19 10.69 15.29
CA ASN A 238 -0.32 10.60 16.66
C ASN A 238 -1.79 10.11 16.63
N PRO A 239 -2.12 8.96 17.25
CA PRO A 239 -3.49 8.44 17.24
C PRO A 239 -4.50 9.32 17.99
N ASP A 240 -4.03 10.23 18.86
CA ASP A 240 -4.88 11.13 19.64
C ASP A 240 -5.28 12.40 18.86
N THR A 241 -4.76 12.59 17.64
CA THR A 241 -5.08 13.74 16.80
C THR A 241 -5.84 13.33 15.54
N SER A 242 -6.87 14.13 15.18
CA SER A 242 -7.60 13.92 13.92
C SER A 242 -6.75 14.36 12.73
N PHE A 243 -6.64 13.47 11.74
CA PHE A 243 -5.92 13.69 10.47
C PHE A 243 -6.33 15.00 9.76
N PHE A 244 -7.61 15.36 9.87
CA PHE A 244 -8.18 16.55 9.21
C PHE A 244 -7.98 17.84 10.00
N VAL A 245 -7.53 17.76 11.26
CA VAL A 245 -7.44 18.90 12.17
C VAL A 245 -5.98 19.26 12.46
N ASN A 246 -5.09 18.27 12.56
CA ASN A 246 -3.69 18.53 12.86
C ASN A 246 -2.76 17.46 12.26
N MET A 247 -1.78 17.88 11.46
CA MET A 247 -0.82 16.99 10.78
C MET A 247 0.40 16.63 11.65
N ASP A 248 0.29 16.73 12.97
CA ASP A 248 1.39 16.44 13.89
C ASP A 248 1.75 14.95 13.82
N SER A 249 2.94 14.66 13.29
CA SER A 249 3.55 13.34 13.37
C SER A 249 4.15 13.14 14.75
N LEU A 250 3.88 11.99 15.39
CA LEU A 250 4.52 11.56 16.62
C LEU A 250 6.01 11.30 16.41
N ASP A 251 6.38 10.71 15.28
CA ASP A 251 7.76 10.41 14.89
C ASP A 251 7.90 10.32 13.37
N THR A 252 9.10 10.11 12.85
CA THR A 252 9.38 9.88 11.43
C THR A 252 10.33 8.71 11.23
N VAL A 253 9.90 7.74 10.44
CA VAL A 253 10.74 6.62 9.99
C VAL A 253 11.50 7.05 8.73
N PHE A 254 12.82 6.95 8.76
CA PHE A 254 13.67 7.27 7.60
C PHE A 254 14.22 6.00 6.93
N GLY A 255 13.88 5.80 5.66
CA GLY A 255 14.39 4.67 4.87
C GLY A 255 14.08 4.76 3.38
N ASN A 256 14.66 3.84 2.62
CA ASN A 256 14.45 3.64 1.18
C ASN A 256 14.03 2.20 0.96
N ASP A 257 13.20 1.94 -0.04
CA ASP A 257 12.68 0.60 -0.32
C ASP A 257 11.97 -0.02 0.90
N ILE A 258 11.27 0.82 1.69
CA ILE A 258 10.60 0.42 2.93
C ILE A 258 9.08 0.50 2.80
N SER A 259 8.39 -0.44 3.45
CA SER A 259 6.95 -0.37 3.71
C SER A 259 6.71 0.04 5.17
N VAL A 260 5.81 0.99 5.39
CA VAL A 260 5.38 1.45 6.71
C VAL A 260 3.86 1.45 6.72
N VAL A 261 3.28 0.61 7.58
CA VAL A 261 1.83 0.45 7.71
C VAL A 261 1.45 0.59 9.18
N THR A 262 0.40 1.36 9.46
CA THR A 262 -0.16 1.55 10.80
C THR A 262 -1.58 1.01 10.85
N SER A 263 -1.92 0.31 11.93
CA SER A 263 -3.28 -0.18 12.26
C SER A 263 -3.75 0.41 13.57
#